data_AF-A0A0B6YHK0-F1
#
_entry.id   AF-A0A0B6YHK0-F1
#
_cell.length_a   1.000
_cell.length_b   1.000
_cell.length_c   1.000
_cell.angle_alpha   90.00
_cell.angle_beta   90.00
_cell.angle_gamma   90.00
#
_symmetry.space_group_name_H-M   'P 1'
#
loop_
_entity.id
_entity.type
_entity.pdbx_description
1 polymer ?
#
loop_
_entity_poly.entity_id
_entity_poly.type
_entity_poly.pdbx_seq_one_letter_code
_entity_poly.pdbx_strand_id
1 'polypeptide(L)'
;LGSNSANVSIIVDDVNDNKPLFKTPVYRGVVSETAAVGTSVVTVQATDADDPGVNNCAAVLYQLSGSSEFRIDSTTGVITTAASLNNKTRTEFYTLTVTAVDSCEAAGA
;
A
#
# COMPACT_ATOMS: atom_id res chain seq x y z
N LEU A 1 -23.76 16.15 -52.82
CA LEU A 1 -22.87 15.12 -52.22
C LEU A 1 -22.68 15.52 -50.76
N GLY A 2 -23.28 14.79 -49.82
CA GLY A 2 -23.23 15.13 -48.39
C GLY A 2 -21.94 14.61 -47.77
N SER A 3 -21.22 15.47 -47.03
CA SER A 3 -20.11 15.04 -46.20
C SER A 3 -20.66 14.28 -45.00
N ASN A 4 -20.40 12.96 -44.94
CA ASN A 4 -20.67 12.17 -43.77
C ASN A 4 -19.52 12.37 -42.78
N SER A 5 -19.74 13.14 -41.72
CA SER A 5 -18.76 13.33 -40.65
C SER A 5 -19.09 12.40 -39.49
N ALA A 6 -18.14 11.56 -39.11
CA ALA A 6 -18.22 10.73 -37.93
C ALA A 6 -17.46 11.41 -36.78
N ASN A 7 -18.12 11.58 -35.62
CA ASN A 7 -17.43 11.94 -34.39
C ASN A 7 -16.71 10.72 -33.85
N VAL A 8 -15.38 10.79 -33.79
CA VAL A 8 -14.54 9.77 -33.17
C VAL A 8 -14.22 10.26 -31.77
N SER A 9 -14.78 9.59 -30.76
CA SER A 9 -14.38 9.79 -29.36
C SER A 9 -13.37 8.70 -29.02
N ILE A 10 -12.09 9.07 -28.98
CA ILE A 10 -11.04 8.17 -28.49
C ILE A 10 -11.01 8.35 -26.98
N ILE A 11 -11.57 7.38 -26.26
CA ILE A 11 -11.33 7.23 -24.83
C ILE A 11 -10.09 6.35 -24.75
N VAL A 12 -8.95 6.96 -24.44
CA VAL A 12 -7.78 6.19 -24.01
C VAL A 12 -8.10 5.76 -22.59
N ASP A 13 -8.45 4.48 -22.42
CA ASP A 13 -8.41 3.86 -21.10
C ASP A 13 -6.96 3.94 -20.65
N ASP A 14 -6.72 4.58 -19.51
CA ASP A 14 -5.44 4.47 -18.83
C ASP A 14 -5.34 3.02 -18.37
N VAL A 15 -4.69 2.17 -19.17
CA VAL A 15 -4.41 0.78 -18.83
C VAL A 15 -3.22 0.79 -17.85
N ASN A 16 -3.42 1.43 -16.70
CA ASN A 16 -2.59 1.51 -15.50
C ASN A 16 -1.06 1.32 -15.71
N ASP A 17 -0.35 2.44 -15.87
CA ASP A 17 1.11 2.57 -15.75
C ASP A 17 1.53 3.36 -14.48
N ASN A 18 0.60 3.95 -13.74
CA ASN A 18 0.96 4.68 -12.53
C ASN A 18 0.98 3.68 -11.36
N LYS A 19 2.18 3.32 -10.89
CA LYS A 19 2.33 2.48 -9.70
C LYS A 19 2.31 3.34 -8.45
N PRO A 20 1.79 2.84 -7.31
CA PRO A 20 1.78 3.58 -6.07
C PRO A 20 3.18 4.01 -5.64
N LEU A 21 3.37 5.30 -5.42
CA LEU A 21 4.64 5.88 -4.99
C LEU A 21 4.60 6.20 -3.50
N PHE A 22 5.51 5.61 -2.73
CA PHE A 22 5.69 5.97 -1.33
C PHE A 22 6.20 7.40 -1.20
N LYS A 23 5.65 8.14 -0.22
CA LYS A 23 6.10 9.52 0.09
C LYS A 23 7.58 9.60 0.47
N THR A 24 8.13 8.55 1.05
CA THR A 24 9.55 8.45 1.42
C THR A 24 10.05 7.02 1.17
N PRO A 25 11.34 6.84 0.82
CA PRO A 25 11.90 5.51 0.55
C PRO A 25 12.08 4.65 1.80
N VAL A 26 12.12 5.25 3.00
CA VAL A 26 12.32 4.53 4.27
C VAL A 26 11.47 5.13 5.36
N TYR A 27 10.68 4.28 6.02
CA TYR A 27 9.91 4.63 7.22
C TYR A 27 10.61 4.08 8.45
N ARG A 28 10.63 4.85 9.55
CA ARG A 28 11.22 4.45 10.83
C ARG A 28 10.16 4.53 11.92
N GLY A 29 10.00 3.44 12.66
CA GLY A 29 9.16 3.38 13.85
C GLY A 29 9.95 2.81 15.03
N VAL A 30 9.50 3.11 16.24
CA VAL A 30 10.07 2.58 17.48
C VAL A 30 8.92 2.06 18.32
N VAL A 31 9.09 0.88 18.90
CA VAL A 31 8.10 0.24 19.76
C VAL A 31 8.80 -0.44 20.94
N SER A 32 8.16 -0.42 22.11
CA SER A 32 8.67 -1.12 23.29
C SER A 32 8.58 -2.63 23.10
N GLU A 33 9.57 -3.38 23.57
CA GLU A 33 9.51 -4.85 23.64
C GLU A 33 8.35 -5.35 24.52
N THR A 34 7.91 -4.52 25.46
CA THR A 34 6.79 -4.78 26.37
C THR A 34 5.45 -4.23 25.86
N ALA A 35 5.43 -3.67 24.65
CA ALA A 35 4.20 -3.14 24.07
C ALA A 35 3.16 -4.26 23.90
N ALA A 36 1.90 -3.93 24.17
CA ALA A 36 0.80 -4.86 23.95
C ALA A 36 0.65 -5.18 22.45
N VAL A 37 0.13 -6.37 22.15
CA VAL A 37 -0.28 -6.72 20.78
C VAL A 37 -1.34 -5.73 20.29
N GLY A 38 -1.19 -5.24 19.06
CA GLY A 38 -2.03 -4.20 18.47
C GLY A 38 -1.50 -2.77 18.64
N THR A 39 -0.34 -2.59 19.28
CA THR A 39 0.28 -1.26 19.41
C THR A 39 0.71 -0.74 18.04
N SER A 40 0.33 0.50 17.72
CA SER A 40 0.75 1.17 16.48
C SER A 40 2.23 1.55 16.55
N VAL A 41 2.94 1.33 15.44
CA VAL A 41 4.39 1.54 15.33
C VAL A 41 4.72 2.68 14.38
N VAL A 42 4.19 2.62 13.16
CA VAL A 42 4.39 3.62 12.11
C VAL A 42 3.26 3.51 11.09
N THR A 43 2.93 4.61 10.42
CA THR A 43 2.02 4.61 9.28
C THR A 43 2.82 4.90 8.02
N VAL A 44 2.68 4.05 7.01
CA VAL A 44 3.26 4.27 5.68
C VAL A 44 2.22 4.86 4.76
N GLN A 45 2.68 5.61 3.76
CA GLN A 45 1.78 6.22 2.78
C GLN A 45 2.37 6.15 1.39
N ALA A 46 1.63 5.54 0.48
CA ALA A 46 1.81 5.62 -0.94
C ALA A 46 0.61 6.33 -1.57
N THR A 47 0.87 6.99 -2.69
CA THR A 47 -0.14 7.68 -3.49
C THR A 47 -0.08 7.17 -4.91
N ASP A 48 -1.24 6.90 -5.48
CA ASP A 48 -1.38 6.62 -6.89
C ASP A 48 -1.94 7.87 -7.61
N ALA A 49 -1.49 8.09 -8.84
CA ALA A 49 -1.86 9.25 -9.65
C ALA A 49 -3.03 8.97 -10.62
N ASP A 50 -3.53 7.73 -10.65
CA ASP A 50 -4.68 7.32 -11.44
C ASP A 50 -5.95 8.12 -11.10
N ASP A 51 -6.87 8.21 -12.07
CA ASP A 51 -8.16 8.88 -11.86
C ASP A 51 -9.01 8.09 -10.85
N PRO A 52 -9.41 8.68 -9.72
CA PRO A 52 -10.25 8.00 -8.72
C PRO A 52 -11.65 7.63 -9.23
N GLY A 53 -12.10 8.19 -10.36
CA GLY A 53 -13.37 7.86 -11.01
C GLY A 53 -13.33 6.60 -11.89
N VAL A 54 -12.13 6.06 -12.17
CA VAL A 54 -11.94 4.91 -13.08
C VAL A 54 -11.51 3.68 -12.29
N ASN A 55 -12.38 2.67 -12.23
CA ASN A 55 -12.10 1.32 -11.71
C ASN A 55 -11.48 1.23 -10.29
N ASN A 56 -11.55 2.30 -9.49
CA ASN A 56 -10.88 2.44 -8.19
C ASN A 56 -9.34 2.26 -8.25
N CYS A 57 -8.70 2.44 -9.41
CA CYS A 57 -7.25 2.22 -9.53
C CYS A 57 -6.42 3.19 -8.68
N ALA A 58 -6.93 4.40 -8.42
CA ALA A 58 -6.30 5.36 -7.50
C ALA A 58 -6.23 4.89 -6.02
N ALA A 59 -6.96 3.84 -5.64
CA ALA A 59 -6.94 3.32 -4.29
C ALA A 59 -5.76 2.37 -4.09
N VAL A 60 -4.95 2.65 -3.07
CA VAL A 60 -3.74 1.87 -2.75
C VAL A 60 -4.01 0.84 -1.66
N LEU A 61 -3.57 -0.40 -1.89
CA LEU A 61 -3.56 -1.46 -0.89
C LEU A 61 -2.15 -1.79 -0.43
N TYR A 62 -1.99 -2.05 0.86
CA TYR A 62 -0.71 -2.34 1.49
C TYR A 62 -0.59 -3.81 1.91
N GLN A 63 0.61 -4.36 1.72
CA GLN A 63 1.00 -5.68 2.20
C GLN A 63 2.33 -5.58 2.94
N LEU A 64 2.50 -6.41 3.97
CA LEU A 64 3.70 -6.41 4.82
C LEU A 64 4.36 -7.79 4.81
N SER A 65 5.68 -7.80 4.69
CA SER A 65 6.51 -9.00 4.81
C SER A 65 7.76 -8.74 5.64
N GLY A 66 8.43 -9.80 6.08
CA GLY A 66 9.69 -9.74 6.85
C GLY A 66 9.60 -10.27 8.27
N SER A 67 8.46 -10.09 8.96
CA SER A 67 8.19 -10.69 10.28
C SER A 67 6.70 -10.92 10.50
N SER A 68 6.35 -12.03 11.12
CA SER A 68 4.98 -12.34 11.58
C SER A 68 4.61 -11.63 12.89
N GLU A 69 5.57 -11.00 13.57
CA GLU A 69 5.34 -10.25 14.81
C GLU A 69 4.74 -8.86 14.55
N PHE A 70 4.60 -8.48 13.27
CA PHE A 70 3.98 -7.24 12.82
C PHE A 70 2.93 -7.55 11.75
N ARG A 71 1.97 -6.64 11.63
CA ARG A 71 0.96 -6.64 10.57
C ARG A 71 0.70 -5.22 10.10
N ILE A 72 0.20 -5.08 8.88
CA ILE A 72 -0.24 -3.81 8.33
C ILE A 72 -1.75 -3.85 8.09
N ASP A 73 -2.42 -2.74 8.35
CA ASP A 73 -3.76 -2.51 7.84
C ASP A 73 -3.67 -2.21 6.33
N SER A 74 -4.34 -3.02 5.52
CA SER A 74 -4.20 -3.00 4.06
C SER A 74 -4.73 -1.72 3.42
N THR A 75 -5.53 -0.91 4.10
CA THR A 75 -6.15 0.30 3.53
C THR A 75 -5.55 1.58 4.08
N THR A 76 -5.14 1.56 5.35
CA THR A 76 -4.62 2.76 6.04
C THR A 76 -3.10 2.81 6.10
N GLY A 77 -2.41 1.68 5.85
CA GLY A 77 -0.96 1.60 5.93
C GLY A 77 -0.40 1.61 7.37
N VAL A 78 -1.26 1.46 8.38
CA VAL A 78 -0.83 1.44 9.79
C VAL A 78 -0.19 0.10 10.11
N ILE A 79 1.09 0.11 10.50
CA ILE A 79 1.80 -1.07 11.01
C ILE A 79 1.58 -1.17 12.52
N THR A 80 1.15 -2.36 12.96
CA THR A 80 0.92 -2.68 14.38
C THR A 80 1.66 -3.96 14.78
N THR A 81 1.91 -4.12 16.08
CA THR A 81 2.38 -5.40 16.64
C THR A 81 1.29 -6.47 16.48
N ALA A 82 1.68 -7.65 16.03
CA ALA A 82 0.81 -8.82 15.86
C ALA A 82 1.11 -9.93 16.89
N ALA A 83 2.28 -9.88 17.53
CA ALA A 83 2.68 -10.80 18.58
C ALA A 83 3.48 -10.07 19.68
N SER A 84 3.78 -10.77 20.76
CA SER A 84 4.64 -10.27 21.83
C SER A 84 6.07 -10.13 21.33
N LEU A 85 6.69 -8.97 21.56
CA LEU A 85 8.07 -8.68 21.16
C LEU A 85 9.10 -9.01 22.24
N ASN A 86 8.65 -9.48 23.41
CA ASN A 86 9.49 -9.81 24.57
C ASN A 86 10.28 -11.14 24.42
N ASN A 87 10.82 -11.39 23.23
CA ASN A 87 11.53 -12.62 22.94
C ASN A 87 12.98 -12.55 23.46
N LYS A 88 13.42 -13.57 24.20
CA LYS A 88 14.74 -13.59 24.88
C LYS A 88 15.93 -13.62 23.91
N THR A 89 15.68 -13.92 22.64
CA THR A 89 16.62 -13.70 21.54
C THR A 89 16.51 -12.25 21.08
N ARG A 90 17.44 -11.44 21.57
CA ARG A 90 17.70 -10.00 21.39
C ARG A 90 17.59 -9.49 19.94
N THR A 91 16.39 -9.49 19.35
CA THR A 91 16.12 -8.83 18.06
C THR A 91 16.04 -7.32 18.31
N GLU A 92 17.16 -6.63 18.14
CA GLU A 92 17.23 -5.17 18.36
C GLU A 92 16.58 -4.37 17.22
N PHE A 93 16.49 -4.96 16.03
CA PHE A 93 15.97 -4.31 14.83
C PHE A 93 15.13 -5.25 13.97
N TYR A 94 14.02 -4.72 13.46
CA TYR A 94 13.18 -5.38 12.46
C TYR A 94 13.33 -4.66 11.12
N THR A 95 13.61 -5.44 10.07
CA THR A 95 13.52 -4.98 8.68
C THR A 95 12.24 -5.54 8.09
N LEU A 96 11.29 -4.65 7.82
CA LEU A 96 10.01 -4.99 7.20
C LEU A 96 9.97 -4.42 5.79
N THR A 97 9.39 -5.18 4.86
CA THR A 97 9.16 -4.73 3.49
C THR A 97 7.67 -4.49 3.31
N VAL A 98 7.31 -3.27 2.91
CA VAL A 98 5.94 -2.91 2.53
C VAL A 98 5.84 -2.87 1.01
N THR A 99 4.85 -3.57 0.47
CA THR A 99 4.44 -3.44 -0.92
C THR A 99 3.14 -2.63 -0.98
N ALA A 100 3.06 -1.68 -1.90
CA ALA A 100 1.85 -0.97 -2.25
C ALA A 100 1.42 -1.42 -3.65
N VAL A 101 0.14 -1.72 -3.83
CA VAL A 101 -0.45 -2.17 -5.10
C VAL A 101 -1.76 -1.44 -5.35
N ASP A 102 -2.12 -1.27 -6.61
CA ASP A 102 -3.42 -0.69 -6.96
C ASP A 102 -4.53 -1.67 -6.61
N SER A 103 -5.63 -1.14 -6.09
CA SER A 103 -6.75 -1.97 -5.69
C SER A 103 -7.35 -2.73 -6.88
N CYS A 104 -7.27 -2.15 -8.08
CA CYS A 104 -7.78 -2.77 -9.30
C CYS A 104 -6.85 -3.88 -9.84
N GLU A 105 -5.54 -3.79 -9.61
CA GLU A 105 -4.57 -4.86 -9.92
C GLU A 105 -4.68 -6.01 -8.90
N ALA A 106 -4.88 -5.67 -7.62
CA ALA A 106 -5.06 -6.66 -6.56
C ALA A 106 -6.36 -7.49 -6.69
N ALA A 107 -7.40 -6.94 -7.34
CA ALA A 107 -8.67 -7.64 -7.56
C ALA A 107 -8.61 -8.71 -8.66
N GLY A 108 -7.52 -8.77 -9.43
CA GLY A 108 -7.30 -9.72 -10.53
C GLY A 108 -6.43 -10.94 -10.19
N ALA A 109 -5.98 -11.08 -8.93
CA ALA A 109 -5.11 -12.17 -8.47
C ALA A 109 -5.86 -13.28 -7.72
#